data_AF-A0A0E4GDB8-F1
#
_entry.id   AF-A0A0E4GDB8-F1
#
_cell.length_a   1.000
_cell.length_b   1.000
_cell.length_c   1.000
_cell.angle_alpha   90.00
_cell.angle_beta   90.00
_cell.angle_gamma   90.00
#
_symmetry.space_group_name_H-M   'P 1'
#
loop_
_entity.id
_entity.type
_entity.pdbx_description
1 polymer ?
#
loop_
_entity_poly.entity_id
_entity_poly.type
_entity_poly.pdbx_seq_one_letter_code
_entity_poly.pdbx_strand_id
1 'polypeptide(L)'
;MASRGNQILVPQAKAAMDSFKFEAAQEVGVNLKQGYNGDLTSRQAGSIGGQMVKKMVYDYQAKQAGGSAQSMNMTQDLNTIKQQNQSSKY
;
A
#
# COMPACT_ATOMS: atom_id res chain seq x y z
N MET A 1 19.31 -16.40 8.24
CA MET A 1 18.06 -15.79 8.73
C MET A 1 17.22 -15.37 7.52
N ALA A 2 15.99 -15.88 7.37
CA ALA A 2 15.13 -15.49 6.25
C ALA A 2 14.71 -14.03 6.41
N SER A 3 15.20 -13.15 5.53
CA SER A 3 14.69 -11.78 5.42
C SER A 3 13.24 -11.86 4.97
N ARG A 4 12.30 -11.81 5.92
CA ARG A 4 10.88 -11.59 5.65
C ARG A 4 10.70 -10.12 5.25
N GLY A 5 11.23 -9.76 4.08
CA GLY A 5 10.96 -8.48 3.46
C GLY A 5 9.47 -8.41 3.15
N ASN A 6 8.82 -7.32 3.55
CA ASN A 6 7.44 -7.03 3.21
C ASN A 6 7.31 -7.03 1.67
N GLN A 7 6.83 -8.13 1.08
CA GLN A 7 6.72 -8.27 -0.37
C GLN A 7 5.43 -7.60 -0.82
N ILE A 8 5.58 -6.52 -1.59
CA ILE A 8 4.45 -5.90 -2.27
C ILE A 8 4.00 -6.88 -3.36
N LEU A 9 2.72 -7.26 -3.33
CA LEU A 9 2.13 -8.24 -4.25
C LEU A 9 2.19 -7.78 -5.72
N VAL A 10 2.27 -6.47 -5.93
CA VAL A 10 2.40 -5.82 -7.24
C VAL A 10 3.70 -5.02 -7.25
N PRO A 11 4.82 -5.58 -7.72
CA PRO A 11 6.14 -4.93 -7.67
C PRO A 11 6.16 -3.53 -8.32
N GLN A 12 5.38 -3.35 -9.39
CA GLN A 12 5.24 -2.09 -10.12
C GLN A 12 4.65 -0.97 -9.25
N ALA A 13 3.85 -1.33 -8.24
CA ALA A 13 3.22 -0.36 -7.33
C ALA A 13 4.15 0.11 -6.20
N LYS A 14 5.41 -0.37 -6.13
CA LYS A 14 6.33 -0.08 -5.03
C LYS A 14 6.56 1.42 -4.82
N ALA A 15 6.85 2.16 -5.88
CA ALA A 15 7.07 3.60 -5.79
C ALA A 15 5.82 4.34 -5.31
N ALA A 16 4.64 4.00 -5.85
CA ALA A 16 3.37 4.58 -5.42
C ALA A 16 3.07 4.27 -3.96
N MET A 17 3.34 3.04 -3.52
CA MET A 17 3.15 2.60 -2.13
C MET A 17 4.11 3.30 -1.17
N ASP A 18 5.34 3.56 -1.59
CA ASP A 18 6.29 4.32 -0.79
C ASP A 18 5.84 5.78 -0.62
N SER A 19 5.42 6.45 -1.70
CA SER A 19 4.83 7.79 -1.64
C SER A 19 3.60 7.85 -0.73
N PHE A 20 2.69 6.88 -0.87
CA PHE A 20 1.48 6.78 -0.05
C PHE A 20 1.78 6.65 1.45
N LYS A 21 2.79 5.85 1.80
CA LYS A 21 3.26 5.70 3.18
C LYS A 21 3.83 7.01 3.75
N PHE A 22 4.59 7.77 2.94
CA PHE A 22 5.10 9.08 3.36
C PHE A 22 3.99 10.10 3.56
N GLU A 23 3.01 10.14 2.67
CA GLU A 23 1.83 10.99 2.80
C GLU A 23 1.04 10.67 4.08
N ALA A 24 0.76 9.39 4.32
CA ALA A 24 0.08 8.93 5.54
C ALA A 24 0.86 9.33 6.80
N ALA A 25 2.20 9.29 6.77
CA ALA A 25 3.04 9.71 7.88
C ALA A 25 2.96 11.22 8.14
N GLN A 26 2.95 12.04 7.09
CA GLN A 26 2.80 13.50 7.21
C GLN A 26 1.45 13.87 7.83
N GLU A 27 0.37 13.19 7.44
CA GLU A 27 -0.98 13.45 7.98
C GLU A 27 -1.13 13.13 9.46
N VAL A 28 -0.43 12.11 9.96
CA VAL A 28 -0.41 11.79 11.40
C VAL A 28 0.64 12.56 12.18
N GLY A 29 1.38 13.47 11.53
CA GLY A 29 2.45 14.24 12.16
C GLY A 29 3.64 13.36 12.60
N VAL A 30 3.87 12.23 11.93
CA VAL A 30 5.02 11.35 12.21
C VAL A 30 6.10 11.60 11.17
N ASN A 31 7.30 11.92 11.65
CA ASN A 31 8.46 12.09 10.78
C ASN A 31 9.01 10.72 10.36
N LEU A 32 8.55 10.23 9.21
CA LEU A 32 9.08 9.02 8.58
C LEU A 32 10.26 9.38 7.67
N LYS A 33 11.41 8.75 7.91
CA LYS A 33 12.65 8.97 7.13
C LYS A 33 12.79 7.92 6.04
N GLN A 34 13.49 8.25 4.95
CA GLN A 34 13.94 7.25 4.01
C GLN A 34 15.03 6.39 4.68
N GLY A 35 14.79 5.08 4.79
CA GLY A 35 15.74 4.14 5.42
C GLY A 35 15.31 3.67 6.81
N TYR A 36 16.24 3.67 7.76
CA TYR A 36 16.00 3.11 9.09
C TYR A 36 15.15 4.07 9.94
N ASN A 37 14.09 3.54 10.55
CA ASN A 37 13.13 4.27 11.39
C ASN A 37 12.96 3.59 12.76
N GLY A 38 14.05 3.01 13.31
CA GLY A 38 13.99 2.32 14.60
C GLY A 38 13.78 3.25 15.80
N ASP A 39 13.88 4.56 15.60
CA ASP A 39 13.52 5.61 16.55
C ASP A 39 12.01 5.85 16.64
N LEU A 40 11.21 5.36 15.69
CA LEU A 40 9.75 5.47 15.77
C LEU A 40 9.20 4.53 16.84
N THR A 41 8.38 5.09 17.72
CA THR A 41 7.62 4.28 18.67
C THR A 41 6.61 3.38 17.95
N SER A 42 6.26 2.23 18.54
CA SER A 42 5.24 1.33 17.99
C SER A 42 3.91 2.03 17.76
N ARG A 43 3.57 3.03 18.60
CA ARG A 43 2.37 3.86 18.42
C ARG A 43 2.47 4.69 17.15
N GLN A 44 3.59 5.36 16.90
CA GLN A 44 3.80 6.17 15.69
C GLN A 44 3.78 5.32 14.42
N ALA A 45 4.51 4.20 14.40
CA ALA A 45 4.49 3.28 13.27
C ALA A 45 3.08 2.71 13.03
N GLY A 46 2.36 2.36 14.11
CA GLY A 46 0.97 1.92 14.05
C GLY A 46 0.02 2.99 13.50
N SER A 47 0.19 4.25 13.89
CA SER A 47 -0.63 5.37 13.38
C SER A 47 -0.48 5.56 11.88
N ILE A 48 0.74 5.43 11.33
CA ILE A 48 0.98 5.49 9.88
C ILE A 48 0.21 4.37 9.17
N GLY A 49 0.39 3.13 9.61
CA GLY A 49 -0.30 1.97 9.03
C GLY A 49 -1.83 2.08 9.13
N GLY A 50 -2.34 2.61 10.24
CA GLY A 50 -3.77 2.87 10.43
C GLY A 50 -4.34 3.86 9.42
N GLN A 51 -3.63 4.97 9.14
CA GLN A 51 -4.10 5.91 8.10
C GLN A 51 -4.04 5.31 6.70
N MET A 52 -3.01 4.54 6.38
CA MET A 52 -2.92 3.84 5.10
C MET A 52 -4.14 2.93 4.88
N VAL A 53 -4.52 2.15 5.90
CA VAL A 53 -5.71 1.29 5.84
C VAL A 53 -6.98 2.12 5.72
N LYS A 54 -7.11 3.21 6.49
CA LYS A 54 -8.29 4.09 6.45
C LYS A 54 -8.52 4.66 5.04
N LYS A 55 -7.48 5.17 4.38
CA LYS A 55 -7.54 5.68 3.00
C LYS A 55 -7.87 4.56 2.01
N MET A 56 -7.23 3.40 2.13
CA MET A 56 -7.51 2.25 1.26
C MET A 56 -8.99 1.81 1.35
N VAL A 57 -9.55 1.76 2.56
CA VAL A 57 -10.95 1.43 2.79
C VAL A 57 -11.86 2.51 2.21
N TYR A 58 -11.52 3.78 2.41
CA TYR A 58 -12.26 4.91 1.82
C TYR A 58 -12.29 4.82 0.29
N ASP A 59 -11.14 4.65 -0.36
CA ASP A 59 -11.03 4.53 -1.81
C ASP A 59 -11.82 3.32 -2.34
N TYR A 60 -11.76 2.20 -1.62
CA TYR A 60 -12.54 1.02 -1.95
C TYR A 60 -14.04 1.29 -1.85
N GLN A 61 -14.50 1.90 -0.75
CA GLN A 61 -15.91 2.27 -0.57
C GLN A 61 -16.38 3.27 -1.63
N ALA A 62 -15.58 4.29 -1.93
CA ALA A 62 -15.89 5.29 -2.96
C ALA A 62 -16.05 4.64 -4.35
N LYS A 63 -15.19 3.68 -4.70
CA LYS A 63 -15.31 2.88 -5.92
C LYS A 63 -16.57 2.01 -5.94
N GLN A 64 -16.96 1.42 -4.80
CA GLN A 64 -18.17 0.58 -4.70
C GLN A 64 -19.47 1.40 -4.69
N ALA A 65 -19.45 2.62 -4.17
CA ALA A 65 -20.60 3.51 -4.10
C ALA A 65 -21.02 4.09 -5.47
N GLY A 66 -20.42 3.65 -6.58
CA GLY A 66 -20.79 4.09 -7.93
C GLY A 66 -20.31 5.50 -8.28
N GLY A 67 -19.38 6.07 -7.50
CA GLY A 67 -18.72 7.32 -7.85
C GLY A 67 -17.92 7.14 -9.13
N SER A 68 -18.32 7.80 -10.21
CA SER A 68 -17.59 7.97 -11.46
C SER A 68 -16.33 8.84 -11.28
N ALA A 69 -15.49 8.49 -10.31
CA ALA A 69 -14.10 8.93 -10.25
C ALA A 69 -13.30 7.93 -11.09
N GLN A 70 -12.91 8.37 -12.30
CA GLN A 70 -12.03 7.70 -13.28
C GLN A 70 -11.56 6.30 -12.87
N SER A 71 -12.21 5.32 -13.48
CA SER A 71 -11.86 3.90 -13.46
C SER A 71 -10.35 3.68 -13.61
N MET A 72 -9.64 3.50 -12.51
CA MET A 72 -8.44 2.67 -12.50
C MET A 72 -8.90 1.24 -12.23
N ASN A 73 -8.89 0.46 -13.31
CA ASN A 73 -9.52 -0.84 -13.49
C ASN A 73 -8.81 -1.96 -12.71
N MET A 74 -8.76 -1.82 -11.39
CA MET A 74 -7.95 -2.64 -10.47
C MET A 74 -8.40 -4.11 -10.40
N THR A 75 -9.67 -4.40 -10.69
CA THR A 75 -10.21 -5.77 -10.65
C THR A 75 -9.75 -6.62 -11.82
N GLN A 76 -9.51 -6.01 -12.99
CA GLN A 76 -8.87 -6.72 -14.11
C GLN A 76 -7.39 -6.97 -13.82
N ASP A 77 -6.68 -5.99 -13.25
CA ASP A 77 -5.25 -6.13 -12.92
C ASP A 77 -4.98 -7.23 -11.88
N LEU A 78 -5.82 -7.38 -10.85
CA LEU A 78 -5.63 -8.43 -9.82
C LEU A 78 -5.72 -9.85 -10.38
N ASN A 79 -6.60 -10.08 -11.35
CA ASN A 79 -6.74 -11.41 -11.96
C ASN A 79 -5.61 -11.69 -12.96
N THR A 80 -5.17 -10.67 -13.71
CA THR A 80 -4.00 -10.77 -14.59
C THR A 80 -2.71 -10.98 -13.81
N ILE A 81 -2.51 -10.28 -12.68
CA ILE A 81 -1.34 -10.44 -11.81
C ILE A 81 -1.34 -11.81 -11.13
N LYS A 82 -2.50 -12.32 -10.70
CA LYS A 82 -2.61 -13.68 -10.17
C LYS A 82 -2.27 -14.74 -11.23
N GLN A 83 -2.71 -14.55 -12.47
CA GLN A 83 -2.38 -15.47 -13.58
C GLN A 83 -0.89 -15.41 -13.96
N GLN A 84 -0.30 -14.21 -14.10
CA GLN A 84 1.12 -14.08 -14.42
C GLN A 84 2.03 -14.71 -13.36
N ASN A 85 1.71 -14.55 -12.08
CA ASN A 85 2.50 -15.12 -10.99
C ASN A 85 2.34 -16.64 -10.84
N GLN A 86 1.27 -17.23 -11.41
CA GLN A 86 1.08 -18.68 -11.45
C GLN A 86 1.77 -19.33 -12.66
N SER A 87 1.93 -18.61 -13.78
CA SER A 87 2.58 -19.13 -14.99
C SER A 87 4.11 -19.17 -14.92
N SER A 88 4.75 -18.41 -14.02
CA SER A 88 6.22 -18.36 -13.90
C SER A 88 6.83 -19.52 -13.09
N LYS A 89 6.07 -20.58 -12.81
CA LYS A 89 6.50 -21.72 -11.96
C LYS A 89 6.84 -23.01 -12.73
N TYR A 90 7.02 -22.95 -14.04
CA TYR A 90 7.56 -24.04 -14.84
C TYR A 90 8.64 -23.53 -15.79
#